data_AF-A0AAE3XCX1-F1
#
_entry.id   AF-A0AAE3XCX1-F1
#
_cell.length_a   1.000
_cell.length_b   1.000
_cell.length_c   1.000
_cell.angle_alpha   90.00
_cell.angle_beta   90.00
_cell.angle_gamma   90.00
#
_symmetry.space_group_name_H-M   'P 1'
#
loop_
_entity.id
_entity.type
_entity.pdbx_description
1 polymer ?
#
loop_
_entity_poly.entity_id
_entity_poly.type
_entity_poly.pdbx_seq_one_letter_code
_entity_poly.pdbx_strand_id
1 'polypeptide(L)'
;MYETLSNLAAKVEAPHKGETLVKLFREAVREREFQAVLLKKNFTVKHFRKDGSFEERNVTDMMYKAGDPNFQRWWESVQEHLKDRRRRRIVPTVDAFLNGELDFDAAAEETQAKMEAKYAKGKQLGVHRAQAMAKKSTSTRTRTAKAGAKTGRAAAAASKTNDEGAEKTKAAPRARARS
;
A
#
# COMPACT_ATOMS: atom_id res chain seq x y z
N MET A 1 24.65 17.78 -32.63
CA MET A 1 24.51 16.41 -33.16
C MET A 1 23.10 15.91 -32.84
N TYR A 2 22.48 15.16 -33.76
CA TYR A 2 21.16 14.56 -33.57
C TYR A 2 21.32 13.05 -33.37
N GLU A 3 20.56 12.48 -32.46
CA GLU A 3 20.52 11.04 -32.21
C GLU A 3 19.07 10.54 -32.17
N THR A 4 18.90 9.23 -32.39
CA THR A 4 17.60 8.57 -32.34
C THR A 4 17.38 7.87 -31.00
N LEU A 5 16.12 7.73 -30.61
CA LEU A 5 15.70 7.00 -29.43
C LEU A 5 16.09 5.52 -29.52
N SER A 6 16.08 4.94 -30.72
CA SER A 6 16.61 3.60 -30.97
C SER A 6 18.09 3.44 -30.57
N ASN A 7 18.94 4.41 -30.93
CA ASN A 7 20.35 4.41 -30.52
C ASN A 7 20.51 4.64 -29.02
N LEU A 8 19.70 5.52 -28.43
CA LEU A 8 19.71 5.75 -26.99
C LEU A 8 19.33 4.48 -26.21
N ALA A 9 18.29 3.77 -26.68
CA ALA A 9 17.84 2.52 -26.09
C ALA A 9 18.89 1.40 -26.23
N ALA A 10 19.63 1.35 -27.33
CA ALA A 10 20.73 0.40 -27.53
C ALA A 10 21.92 0.65 -26.58
N LYS A 11 22.14 1.91 -26.15
CA LYS A 11 23.18 2.28 -25.17
C LYS A 11 22.83 1.87 -23.74
N VAL A 12 21.58 1.48 -23.46
CA VAL A 12 21.18 1.03 -22.12
C VAL A 12 21.70 -0.39 -21.87
N GLU A 13 22.60 -0.52 -20.91
CA GLU A 13 23.24 -1.80 -20.51
C GLU A 13 22.22 -2.86 -20.06
N ALA A 14 21.06 -2.42 -19.56
CA ALA A 14 19.98 -3.26 -19.06
C ALA A 14 18.82 -3.37 -20.07
N PRO A 15 18.65 -4.48 -20.83
CA PRO A 15 17.62 -4.61 -21.84
C PRO A 15 16.19 -4.56 -21.28
N HIS A 16 16.00 -4.89 -20.00
CA HIS A 16 14.73 -4.82 -19.30
C HIS A 16 14.26 -3.41 -18.97
N LYS A 17 15.15 -2.42 -19.07
CA LYS A 17 14.86 -1.02 -18.78
C LYS A 17 14.53 -0.21 -20.03
N GLY A 18 14.64 -0.81 -21.22
CA GLY A 18 14.36 -0.14 -22.49
C GLY A 18 12.95 0.43 -22.57
N GLU A 19 11.93 -0.31 -22.11
CA GLU A 19 10.55 0.19 -22.13
C GLU A 19 10.33 1.35 -21.13
N THR A 20 10.92 1.27 -19.94
CA THR A 20 10.86 2.35 -18.94
C THR A 20 11.51 3.61 -19.48
N LEU A 21 12.66 3.49 -20.14
CA LEU A 21 13.31 4.61 -20.80
C LEU A 21 12.40 5.26 -21.85
N VAL A 22 11.78 4.48 -22.72
CA VAL A 22 10.85 5.01 -23.74
C VAL A 22 9.70 5.80 -23.10
N LYS A 23 9.15 5.32 -21.98
CA LYS A 23 8.09 6.02 -21.25
C LYS A 23 8.57 7.35 -20.70
N LEU A 24 9.68 7.34 -19.94
CA LEU A 24 10.30 8.54 -19.37
C LEU A 24 10.68 9.56 -20.44
N PHE A 25 11.20 9.09 -21.58
CA PHE A 25 11.56 9.96 -22.70
C PHE A 25 10.34 10.66 -23.29
N ARG A 26 9.23 9.93 -23.50
CA ARG A 26 7.99 10.51 -24.04
C ARG A 26 7.33 11.46 -23.05
N GLU A 27 7.44 11.20 -21.75
CA GLU A 27 7.00 12.08 -20.68
C GLU A 27 7.80 13.38 -20.67
N ALA A 28 9.12 13.32 -20.70
CA ALA A 28 9.99 14.50 -20.73
C ALA A 28 9.76 15.39 -21.97
N VAL A 29 9.54 14.77 -23.14
CA VAL A 29 9.16 15.51 -24.37
C VAL A 29 7.78 16.16 -24.22
N ARG A 30 6.83 15.49 -23.55
CA ARG A 30 5.49 16.04 -23.28
C ARG A 30 5.55 17.23 -22.31
N GLU A 31 6.39 17.13 -21.29
CA GLU A 31 6.64 18.18 -20.29
C GLU A 31 7.55 19.31 -20.81
N ARG A 32 8.05 19.17 -22.03
CA ARG A 32 8.93 20.13 -22.73
C ARG A 32 10.28 20.34 -22.04
N GLU A 33 10.79 19.33 -21.35
CA GLU A 33 12.14 19.36 -20.78
C GLU A 33 13.21 19.46 -21.89
N PHE A 34 12.96 18.79 -23.02
CA PHE A 34 13.77 18.91 -24.24
C PHE A 34 12.91 18.67 -25.49
N GLN A 35 13.45 19.02 -26.65
CA GLN A 35 12.74 18.88 -27.93
C GLN A 35 13.10 17.58 -28.64
N ALA A 36 12.07 16.91 -29.17
CA ALA A 36 12.22 15.74 -30.01
C ALA A 36 11.22 15.75 -31.17
N VAL A 37 11.58 15.11 -32.27
CA VAL A 37 10.78 14.97 -33.49
C VAL A 37 10.40 13.52 -33.69
N LEU A 38 9.13 13.27 -34.00
CA LEU A 38 8.61 11.93 -34.26
C LEU A 38 9.02 11.46 -35.66
N LEU A 39 9.59 10.26 -35.77
CA LEU A 39 9.96 9.65 -37.05
C LEU A 39 8.86 8.70 -37.51
N LYS A 40 8.73 8.47 -38.83
CA LYS A 40 7.82 7.46 -39.38
C LYS A 40 8.31 6.02 -39.15
N LYS A 41 9.54 5.85 -38.65
CA LYS A 41 10.15 4.55 -38.39
C LYS A 41 9.72 4.05 -37.01
N ASN A 42 9.48 2.75 -36.91
CA ASN A 42 9.29 2.08 -35.62
C ASN A 42 10.50 1.19 -35.32
N PHE A 43 10.74 0.93 -34.04
CA PHE A 43 11.72 -0.02 -33.57
C PHE A 43 11.14 -0.91 -32.47
N THR A 44 11.72 -2.09 -32.30
CA THR A 44 11.22 -3.10 -31.36
C THR A 44 11.92 -2.99 -30.02
N VAL A 45 11.14 -2.97 -28.93
CA VAL A 45 11.62 -2.94 -27.55
C VAL A 45 11.09 -4.15 -26.80
N LYS A 46 11.95 -4.77 -25.99
CA LYS A 46 11.55 -5.88 -25.11
C LYS A 46 10.82 -5.35 -23.88
N HIS A 47 9.58 -5.77 -23.72
CA HIS A 47 8.74 -5.50 -22.56
C HIS A 47 8.76 -6.72 -21.63
N PHE A 48 9.21 -6.55 -20.40
CA PHE A 48 9.27 -7.62 -19.41
C PHE A 48 8.05 -7.59 -18.50
N ARG A 49 7.37 -8.73 -18.40
CA ARG A 49 6.22 -8.94 -17.52
C ARG A 49 6.66 -9.37 -16.12
N LYS A 50 5.74 -9.30 -15.15
CA LYS A 50 6.01 -9.65 -13.73
C LYS A 50 6.34 -11.13 -13.53
N ASP A 51 5.91 -11.98 -14.46
CA ASP A 51 6.16 -13.42 -14.48
C ASP A 51 7.53 -13.79 -15.08
N GLY A 52 8.31 -12.81 -15.55
CA GLY A 52 9.61 -13.03 -16.18
C GLY A 52 9.55 -13.37 -17.67
N SER A 53 8.35 -13.47 -18.26
CA SER A 53 8.19 -13.54 -19.72
C SER A 53 8.45 -12.17 -20.36
N PHE A 54 8.82 -12.15 -21.64
CA PHE A 54 8.99 -10.93 -22.40
C PHE A 54 8.12 -10.93 -23.65
N GLU A 55 7.67 -9.74 -24.03
CA GLU A 55 6.97 -9.48 -25.28
C GLU A 55 7.68 -8.38 -26.06
N GLU A 56 7.68 -8.50 -27.38
CA GLU A 56 8.22 -7.49 -28.26
C GLU A 56 7.15 -6.44 -28.54
N ARG A 57 7.47 -5.17 -28.28
CA ARG A 57 6.58 -4.04 -28.57
C ARG A 57 7.22 -3.12 -29.60
N ASN A 58 6.44 -2.78 -30.62
CA ASN A 58 6.82 -1.79 -31.61
C ASN A 58 6.56 -0.39 -31.03
N VAL A 59 7.60 0.44 -31.04
CA VAL A 59 7.58 1.82 -30.56
C VAL A 59 8.00 2.73 -31.71
N THR A 60 7.32 3.86 -31.85
CA THR A 60 7.70 4.89 -32.82
C THR A 60 9.02 5.56 -32.42
N ASP A 61 9.97 5.59 -33.33
CA ASP A 61 11.28 6.19 -33.10
C ASP A 61 11.15 7.72 -33.03
N MET A 62 12.00 8.34 -32.22
CA MET A 62 12.03 9.79 -32.03
C MET A 62 13.47 10.27 -32.16
N MET A 63 13.67 11.42 -32.80
CA MET A 63 14.97 12.06 -32.94
C MET A 63 15.08 13.23 -31.97
N TYR A 64 16.20 13.37 -31.29
CA TYR A 64 16.47 14.44 -30.34
C TYR A 64 17.84 15.07 -30.60
N LYS A 65 18.06 16.25 -30.03
CA LYS A 65 19.33 16.96 -30.11
C LYS A 65 20.24 16.52 -28.96
N ALA A 66 21.18 15.62 -29.22
CA ALA A 66 22.07 15.06 -28.19
C ALA A 66 22.99 16.10 -27.52
N GLY A 67 23.24 17.24 -28.17
CA GLY A 67 24.02 18.34 -27.60
C GLY A 67 23.21 19.35 -26.77
N ASP A 68 21.95 19.05 -26.44
CA ASP A 68 21.11 19.91 -25.61
C ASP A 68 21.47 19.72 -24.11
N PRO A 69 21.86 20.77 -23.38
CA PRO A 69 22.16 20.68 -21.94
C PRO A 69 20.99 20.15 -21.11
N ASN A 70 19.75 20.45 -21.50
CA ASN A 70 18.57 20.00 -20.76
C ASN A 70 18.39 18.48 -20.89
N PHE A 71 18.61 17.96 -22.11
CA PHE A 71 18.62 16.51 -22.34
C PHE A 71 19.70 15.83 -21.51
N GLN A 72 20.91 16.40 -21.43
CA GLN A 72 22.00 15.79 -20.68
C GLN A 72 21.69 15.69 -19.18
N ARG A 73 21.12 16.74 -18.59
CA ARG A 73 20.68 16.73 -17.18
C ARG A 73 19.57 15.70 -16.94
N TRP A 74 18.60 15.66 -17.83
CA TRP A 74 17.54 14.65 -17.79
C TRP A 74 18.12 13.24 -17.88
N TRP A 75 19.05 13.02 -18.81
CA TRP A 75 19.67 11.72 -19.05
C TRP A 75 20.48 11.25 -17.84
N GLU A 76 21.20 12.13 -17.16
CA GLU A 76 21.91 11.82 -15.93
C GLU A 76 20.95 11.37 -14.81
N SER A 77 19.84 12.10 -14.62
CA SER A 77 18.78 11.73 -13.67
C SER A 77 18.14 10.38 -14.02
N VAL A 78 17.84 10.16 -15.30
CA VAL A 78 17.30 8.89 -15.79
C VAL A 78 18.31 7.76 -15.61
N GLN A 79 19.59 7.99 -15.86
CA GLN A 79 20.64 7.01 -15.62
C GLN A 79 20.73 6.63 -14.15
N GLU A 80 20.58 7.56 -13.22
CA GLU A 80 20.52 7.26 -11.80
C GLU A 80 19.27 6.44 -11.45
N HIS A 81 18.10 6.84 -11.92
CA HIS A 81 16.84 6.12 -11.71
C HIS A 81 16.87 4.71 -12.34
N LEU A 82 17.47 4.58 -13.52
CA LEU A 82 17.69 3.31 -14.17
C LEU A 82 18.78 2.50 -13.46
N LYS A 83 19.80 3.12 -12.87
CA LYS A 83 20.82 2.42 -12.09
C LYS A 83 20.32 1.95 -10.73
N ASP A 84 19.16 2.45 -10.26
CA ASP A 84 18.59 2.11 -8.96
C ASP A 84 18.34 0.60 -8.86
N ARG A 85 19.42 -0.10 -8.48
CA ARG A 85 19.42 -1.47 -8.01
C ARG A 85 18.52 -1.39 -6.79
N ARG A 86 17.35 -2.02 -6.83
CA ARG A 86 16.51 -2.31 -5.65
C ARG A 86 17.43 -2.32 -4.44
N ARG A 87 17.44 -1.24 -3.64
CA ARG A 87 18.36 -1.14 -2.51
C ARG A 87 18.13 -2.43 -1.75
N ARG A 88 19.13 -3.33 -1.77
CA ARG A 88 18.98 -4.62 -1.11
C ARG A 88 18.64 -4.23 0.31
N ARG A 89 17.43 -4.57 0.76
CA ARG A 89 17.04 -4.28 2.13
C ARG A 89 18.10 -4.95 2.98
N ILE A 90 18.98 -4.14 3.57
CA ILE A 90 20.08 -4.64 4.38
C ILE A 90 19.39 -5.40 5.49
N VAL A 91 19.69 -6.70 5.57
CA VAL A 91 19.15 -7.52 6.63
C VAL A 91 19.75 -6.98 7.92
N PRO A 92 18.94 -6.58 8.93
CA PRO A 92 19.47 -6.11 10.18
C PRO A 92 20.21 -7.27 10.88
N THR A 93 21.51 -7.38 10.63
CA THR A 93 22.44 -8.30 11.29
C THR A 93 23.36 -7.50 12.20
N VAL A 94 23.93 -8.16 13.21
CA VAL A 94 24.84 -7.50 14.18
C VAL A 94 26.00 -6.80 13.45
N ASP A 95 26.56 -7.47 12.45
CA ASP A 95 27.66 -6.94 11.65
C ASP A 95 27.29 -5.66 10.87
N ALA A 96 26.03 -5.53 10.42
CA ALA A 96 25.57 -4.35 9.71
C ALA A 96 25.49 -3.10 10.62
N PHE A 97 25.19 -3.30 11.91
CA PHE A 97 25.23 -2.22 12.90
C PHE A 97 26.68 -1.88 13.29
N LEU A 98 27.54 -2.88 13.43
CA LEU A 98 28.96 -2.66 13.78
C LEU A 98 29.73 -1.95 12.65
N ASN A 99 29.39 -2.23 11.39
CA ASN A 99 30.00 -1.57 10.23
C ASN A 99 29.41 -0.17 9.95
N GLY A 100 28.43 0.28 10.75
CA GLY A 100 27.77 1.57 10.56
C GLY A 100 26.88 1.66 9.32
N GLU A 101 26.51 0.52 8.71
CA GLU A 101 25.59 0.47 7.57
C GLU A 101 24.12 0.68 8.00
N LEU A 102 23.80 0.37 9.27
CA LEU A 102 22.55 0.72 9.92
C LEU A 102 22.80 1.51 11.22
N ASP A 103 21.98 2.52 11.44
CA ASP A 103 21.88 3.20 12.74
C ASP A 103 21.02 2.36 13.69
N PHE A 104 21.58 2.02 14.85
CA PHE A 104 20.92 1.20 15.86
C PHE A 104 19.73 1.91 16.48
N ASP A 105 19.85 3.20 16.78
CA ASP A 105 18.82 3.96 17.50
C ASP A 105 17.58 4.14 16.63
N ALA A 106 17.78 4.55 15.38
CA ALA A 106 16.70 4.64 14.39
C ALA A 106 16.02 3.28 14.14
N ALA A 107 16.80 2.18 14.09
CA ALA A 107 16.24 0.84 13.92
C ALA A 107 15.48 0.34 15.16
N ALA A 108 15.92 0.73 16.36
CA ALA A 108 15.27 0.39 17.62
C ALA A 108 13.91 1.09 17.76
N GLU A 109 13.84 2.39 17.46
CA GLU A 109 12.58 3.16 17.45
C GLU A 109 11.56 2.58 16.46
N GLU A 110 12.01 2.25 15.24
CA GLU A 110 11.14 1.63 14.24
C GLU A 110 10.65 0.24 14.70
N THR A 111 11.51 -0.50 15.41
CA THR A 111 11.16 -1.81 15.96
C THR A 111 10.14 -1.68 17.10
N GLN A 112 10.31 -0.72 18.00
CA GLN A 112 9.35 -0.44 19.08
C GLN A 112 7.99 -0.06 18.51
N ALA A 113 7.94 0.87 17.55
CA ALA A 113 6.69 1.27 16.89
C ALA A 113 5.99 0.08 16.21
N LYS A 114 6.76 -0.80 15.54
CA LYS A 114 6.22 -2.03 14.94
C LYS A 114 5.70 -3.02 15.98
N MET A 115 6.37 -3.15 17.13
CA MET A 115 5.94 -4.03 18.21
C MET A 115 4.65 -3.53 18.86
N GLU A 116 4.54 -2.23 19.13
CA GLU A 116 3.34 -1.60 19.66
C GLU A 116 2.16 -1.74 18.69
N ALA A 117 2.37 -1.53 17.39
CA ALA A 117 1.34 -1.71 16.38
C ALA A 117 0.85 -3.17 16.29
N LYS A 118 1.76 -4.15 16.36
CA LYS A 118 1.40 -5.57 16.39
C LYS A 118 0.62 -5.93 17.66
N TYR A 119 1.03 -5.40 18.80
CA TYR A 119 0.36 -5.64 20.07
C TYR A 119 -1.06 -5.06 20.09
N ALA A 120 -1.21 -3.80 19.65
CA ALA A 120 -2.52 -3.15 19.53
C ALA A 120 -3.46 -3.92 18.58
N LYS A 121 -2.95 -4.34 17.42
CA LYS A 121 -3.70 -5.17 16.47
C LYS A 121 -4.10 -6.51 17.07
N GLY A 122 -3.21 -7.15 17.84
CA GLY A 122 -3.49 -8.40 18.55
C GLY A 122 -4.61 -8.25 19.59
N LYS A 123 -4.58 -7.18 20.39
CA LYS A 123 -5.65 -6.85 21.34
C LYS A 123 -6.99 -6.62 20.66
N GLN A 124 -7.01 -5.79 19.61
CA GLN A 124 -8.23 -5.51 18.85
C GLN A 124 -8.82 -6.79 18.25
N LEU A 125 -7.97 -7.67 17.68
CA LEU A 125 -8.41 -8.93 17.11
C LEU A 125 -8.94 -9.89 18.19
N GLY A 126 -8.33 -9.92 19.38
CA GLY A 126 -8.81 -10.68 20.53
C GLY A 126 -10.21 -10.24 20.98
N VAL A 127 -10.44 -8.93 21.11
CA VAL A 127 -11.74 -8.36 21.46
C VAL A 127 -12.79 -8.69 20.39
N HIS A 128 -12.47 -8.52 19.11
CA HIS A 128 -13.38 -8.86 18.01
C HIS A 128 -13.76 -10.35 18.01
N ARG A 129 -12.80 -11.25 18.26
CA ARG A 129 -13.06 -12.69 18.34
C ARG A 129 -13.91 -13.05 19.57
N ALA A 130 -13.62 -12.46 20.72
CA ALA A 130 -14.40 -12.68 21.95
C ALA A 130 -15.87 -12.24 21.78
N GLN A 131 -16.12 -11.08 21.17
CA GLN A 131 -17.47 -10.59 20.87
C GLN A 131 -18.19 -11.47 19.83
N ALA A 132 -17.48 -11.99 18.83
CA ALA A 132 -18.05 -12.92 17.86
C ALA A 132 -18.49 -14.25 18.52
N MET A 133 -17.69 -14.76 19.47
CA MET A 133 -18.04 -15.96 20.25
C MET A 133 -19.19 -15.71 21.24
N ALA A 134 -19.26 -14.53 21.86
CA ALA A 134 -20.37 -14.14 22.73
C ALA A 134 -21.71 -14.00 21.97
N LYS A 135 -21.69 -13.46 20.73
CA LYS A 135 -22.87 -13.44 19.86
C LYS A 135 -23.30 -14.85 19.43
N LYS A 136 -22.35 -15.75 19.17
CA LYS A 136 -22.65 -17.14 18.79
C LYS A 136 -23.27 -17.94 19.93
N SER A 137 -22.79 -17.77 21.17
CA SER A 137 -23.37 -18.44 22.35
C SER A 137 -24.77 -17.91 22.71
N THR A 138 -25.03 -16.61 22.51
CA THR A 138 -26.36 -16.01 22.72
C THR A 138 -27.40 -16.49 21.68
N SER A 139 -26.97 -16.71 20.42
CA SER A 139 -27.83 -17.27 19.37
C SER A 139 -28.23 -18.73 19.60
N THR A 140 -27.40 -19.53 20.28
CA THR A 140 -27.74 -20.92 20.60
C THR A 140 -28.70 -21.00 21.78
N ARG A 141 -28.57 -20.12 22.78
CA ARG A 141 -29.44 -20.09 23.97
C ARG A 141 -30.89 -19.67 23.66
N THR A 142 -31.08 -18.84 22.63
CA THR A 142 -32.43 -18.41 22.19
C THR A 142 -33.16 -19.48 21.36
N ARG A 143 -32.45 -20.44 20.76
CA ARG A 143 -33.09 -21.54 20.01
C ARG A 143 -33.58 -22.66 20.93
N THR A 144 -32.91 -22.91 22.06
CA THR A 144 -33.38 -23.86 23.07
C THR A 144 -34.46 -23.28 23.99
N ALA A 145 -34.48 -21.96 24.21
CA ALA A 145 -35.56 -21.30 24.96
C ALA A 145 -36.93 -21.34 24.23
N LYS A 146 -36.94 -21.37 22.88
CA LYS A 146 -38.20 -21.49 22.11
C LYS A 146 -38.69 -22.94 21.96
N ALA A 147 -37.85 -23.93 22.27
CA ALA A 147 -38.21 -25.35 22.26
C ALA A 147 -38.85 -25.85 23.57
N GLY A 148 -38.71 -25.11 24.68
CA GLY A 148 -39.28 -25.48 25.98
C GLY A 148 -40.66 -24.89 26.30
N ALA A 149 -41.20 -23.98 25.47
CA ALA A 149 -42.39 -23.18 25.82
C ALA A 149 -43.75 -23.80 25.43
N LYS A 150 -43.83 -25.12 25.14
CA LYS A 150 -45.08 -25.78 24.70
C LYS A 150 -45.57 -26.95 25.56
N THR A 151 -45.17 -27.06 26.82
CA THR A 151 -45.82 -27.99 27.77
C THR A 151 -45.88 -27.38 29.15
N GLY A 152 -47.09 -27.03 29.60
CA GLY A 152 -47.37 -26.73 31.00
C GLY A 152 -48.15 -25.44 31.25
N ARG A 153 -49.42 -25.37 30.78
CA ARG A 153 -50.43 -24.50 31.39
C ARG A 153 -51.21 -25.36 32.39
N ALA A 154 -50.96 -25.21 33.69
CA ALA A 154 -51.98 -25.22 34.75
C ALA A 154 -51.35 -25.16 36.15
N ALA A 155 -51.95 -24.29 36.97
CA ALA A 155 -52.09 -24.32 38.43
C ALA A 155 -51.06 -23.58 39.33
N ALA A 156 -51.67 -22.93 40.33
CA ALA A 156 -51.14 -22.43 41.61
C ALA A 156 -50.65 -20.96 41.67
N ALA A 157 -51.65 -20.11 41.89
CA ALA A 157 -51.75 -19.01 42.86
C ALA A 157 -50.59 -18.68 43.82
N ALA A 158 -50.55 -17.38 44.13
CA ALA A 158 -50.32 -16.73 45.43
C ALA A 158 -48.97 -16.03 45.68
N SER A 159 -49.08 -14.68 45.76
CA SER A 159 -48.35 -13.76 46.66
C SER A 159 -46.82 -13.63 46.46
N LYS A 160 -46.15 -12.48 46.56
CA LYS A 160 -46.36 -11.28 47.37
C LYS A 160 -45.32 -10.22 46.90
N THR A 161 -45.74 -8.95 46.83
CA THR A 161 -45.04 -7.71 47.26
C THR A 161 -43.57 -7.45 46.85
N ASN A 162 -43.36 -6.42 46.03
CA ASN A 162 -42.74 -5.11 46.35
C ASN A 162 -41.20 -5.14 46.34
N ASP A 163 -40.55 -4.27 45.55
CA ASP A 163 -40.06 -2.98 46.04
C ASP A 163 -39.22 -2.26 44.95
N GLU A 164 -38.99 -0.97 45.17
CA GLU A 164 -38.50 0.11 44.32
C GLU A 164 -37.08 -0.13 43.71
N GLY A 165 -36.62 0.57 42.67
CA GLY A 165 -37.07 1.84 42.13
C GLY A 165 -36.48 2.13 40.76
N ALA A 166 -37.26 2.90 40.01
CA ALA A 166 -36.81 3.65 38.87
C ALA A 166 -36.22 4.98 39.37
N GLU A 167 -35.05 5.37 38.91
CA GLU A 167 -34.79 6.79 38.75
C GLU A 167 -34.02 7.11 37.48
N LYS A 168 -34.40 8.26 36.94
CA LYS A 168 -34.48 8.64 35.55
C LYS A 168 -33.98 10.08 35.50
N THR A 169 -32.88 10.33 34.82
CA THR A 169 -32.48 11.68 34.36
C THR A 169 -31.66 11.46 33.09
N LYS A 170 -32.09 11.68 31.85
CA LYS A 170 -32.72 12.82 31.14
C LYS A 170 -32.04 14.18 31.39
N ALA A 171 -31.23 14.60 30.41
CA ALA A 171 -30.98 15.96 29.89
C ALA A 171 -29.50 16.06 29.45
N ALA A 172 -29.06 16.74 28.39
CA ALA A 172 -29.59 17.34 27.16
C ALA A 172 -28.34 17.78 26.35
N PRO A 173 -28.37 17.93 25.02
CA PRO A 173 -27.25 18.44 24.24
C PRO A 173 -27.25 19.99 24.23
N ARG A 174 -26.12 20.62 24.56
CA ARG A 174 -25.85 22.06 24.27
C ARG A 174 -24.73 22.08 23.22
N ALA A 175 -25.04 22.39 21.97
CA ALA A 175 -25.32 23.72 21.40
C ALA A 175 -24.06 24.29 20.75
N ARG A 176 -24.22 24.58 19.46
CA ARG A 176 -23.33 25.35 18.58
C ARG A 176 -22.91 26.68 19.21
N ALA A 177 -21.68 27.09 18.92
CA ALA A 177 -21.36 28.49 18.69
C ALA A 177 -20.48 28.58 17.43
N ARG A 178 -21.03 29.25 16.41
CA ARG A 178 -20.31 29.89 15.32
C ARG A 178 -20.00 31.30 15.78
N SER A 179 -18.77 31.76 15.58
CA SER A 179 -18.37 33.08 15.07
C SER A 179 -16.86 33.21 15.23
#